data_AF-A0A6I3DGT3-F1
#
_entry.id   AF-A0A6I3DGT3-F1
#
_cell.length_a   1.000
_cell.length_b   1.000
_cell.length_c   1.000
_cell.angle_alpha   90.00
_cell.angle_beta   90.00
_cell.angle_gamma   90.00
#
_symmetry.space_group_name_H-M   'P 1'
#
loop_
_entity.id
_entity.type
_entity.pdbx_description
1 polymer ?
#
loop_
_entity_poly.entity_id
_entity_poly.type
_entity_poly.pdbx_seq_one_letter_code
_entity_poly.pdbx_strand_id
1 'polypeptide(L)'
;MPEESGGWRIDDLARRTSLTVDTIRFYQREGLLQPAAKVGRTKEFGPDHLARLERIRELQAKRFSLAAIRALLDADRGADLVEEVFAGDIGVSYTLEELILKSGINENTVAILRSERLLRDPSEFGQSTYDANDLDMIRAVGELSRLGIPNP
;
A
#
# COMPACT_ATOMS: atom_id res chain seq x y z
N MET A 1 -16.40 -20.34 -22.75
CA MET A 1 -15.50 -19.59 -21.85
C MET A 1 -15.92 -19.96 -20.43
N PRO A 2 -15.02 -20.47 -19.57
CA PRO A 2 -15.43 -21.25 -18.41
C PRO A 2 -16.14 -20.40 -17.35
N GLU A 3 -17.21 -20.98 -16.83
CA GLU A 3 -18.01 -20.49 -15.71
C GLU A 3 -17.33 -20.88 -14.38
N GLU A 4 -16.38 -20.07 -13.92
CA GLU A 4 -15.86 -20.20 -12.55
C GLU A 4 -16.61 -19.23 -11.62
N SER A 5 -17.91 -19.45 -11.45
CA SER A 5 -18.77 -18.74 -10.49
C SER A 5 -18.56 -19.21 -9.03
N GLY A 6 -17.37 -19.74 -8.72
CA GLY A 6 -16.99 -20.21 -7.38
C GLY A 6 -16.31 -19.08 -6.63
N GLY A 7 -16.98 -18.53 -5.62
CA GLY A 7 -16.36 -17.55 -4.76
C GLY A 7 -15.14 -18.12 -4.04
N TRP A 8 -14.00 -17.42 -4.11
CA TRP A 8 -12.79 -17.84 -3.42
C TRP A 8 -12.78 -17.30 -2.00
N ARG A 9 -12.21 -18.07 -1.07
CA ARG A 9 -11.90 -17.55 0.26
C ARG A 9 -10.63 -16.70 0.20
N ILE A 10 -10.43 -15.85 1.20
CA ILE A 10 -9.22 -15.04 1.32
C ILE A 10 -7.94 -15.89 1.30
N ASP A 11 -8.03 -17.10 1.84
CA ASP A 11 -6.95 -18.08 1.92
C ASP A 11 -6.59 -18.66 0.54
N ASP A 12 -7.59 -18.84 -0.34
CA ASP A 12 -7.38 -19.26 -1.73
C ASP A 12 -6.83 -18.13 -2.60
N LEU A 13 -7.30 -16.89 -2.38
CA LEU A 13 -6.71 -15.71 -3.02
C LEU A 13 -5.24 -15.54 -2.64
N ALA A 14 -4.92 -15.68 -1.34
CA ALA A 14 -3.55 -15.60 -0.83
C ALA A 14 -2.63 -16.59 -1.55
N ARG A 15 -3.05 -17.87 -1.62
CA ARG A 15 -2.31 -18.91 -2.35
C ARG A 15 -2.12 -18.58 -3.83
N ARG A 16 -3.19 -18.17 -4.53
CA ARG A 16 -3.16 -17.89 -5.97
C ARG A 16 -2.29 -16.69 -6.34
N THR A 17 -2.36 -15.63 -5.53
CA THR A 17 -1.65 -14.37 -5.78
C THR A 17 -0.23 -14.34 -5.19
N SER A 18 0.15 -15.38 -4.45
CA SER A 18 1.34 -15.44 -3.59
C SER A 18 1.41 -14.31 -2.56
N LEU A 19 0.26 -13.76 -2.16
CA LEU A 19 0.15 -12.74 -1.13
C LEU A 19 -0.23 -13.38 0.20
N THR A 20 0.04 -12.70 1.30
CA THR A 20 -0.46 -13.16 2.60
C THR A 20 -1.91 -12.73 2.81
N VAL A 21 -2.63 -13.46 3.65
CA VAL A 21 -4.00 -13.08 4.08
C VAL A 21 -4.00 -11.69 4.73
N ASP A 22 -2.92 -11.34 5.44
CA ASP A 22 -2.79 -10.00 6.05
C ASP A 22 -2.69 -8.91 4.98
N THR A 23 -1.85 -9.11 3.96
CA THR A 23 -1.72 -8.19 2.82
C THR A 23 -3.07 -7.95 2.13
N ILE A 24 -3.87 -9.01 1.91
CA ILE A 24 -5.18 -8.88 1.28
C ILE A 24 -6.16 -8.11 2.19
N ARG A 25 -6.17 -8.38 3.51
CA ARG A 25 -6.99 -7.62 4.47
C ARG A 25 -6.54 -6.18 4.58
N PHE A 26 -5.25 -5.92 4.46
CA PHE A 26 -4.70 -4.57 4.41
C PHE A 26 -5.21 -3.83 3.18
N TYR A 27 -5.14 -4.43 1.98
CA TYR A 27 -5.72 -3.82 0.78
C TYR A 27 -7.22 -3.56 0.91
N GLN A 28 -7.97 -4.39 1.65
CA GLN A 28 -9.37 -4.09 1.97
C GLN A 28 -9.53 -2.90 2.91
N ARG A 29 -8.68 -2.76 3.93
CA ARG A 29 -8.70 -1.62 4.87
C ARG A 29 -8.32 -0.30 4.20
N GLU A 30 -7.31 -0.34 3.33
CA GLU A 30 -6.84 0.82 2.58
C GLU A 30 -7.74 1.17 1.37
N GLY A 31 -8.80 0.38 1.12
CA GLY A 31 -9.72 0.60 0.01
C GLY A 31 -9.17 0.22 -1.37
N LEU A 32 -7.98 -0.40 -1.44
CA LEU A 32 -7.40 -0.92 -2.69
C LEU A 32 -8.16 -2.15 -3.21
N LEU A 33 -8.78 -2.94 -2.34
CA LEU A 33 -9.58 -4.10 -2.70
C LEU A 33 -10.98 -3.96 -2.13
N GLN A 34 -11.99 -4.19 -2.97
CA GLN A 34 -13.37 -4.18 -2.52
C GLN A 34 -13.65 -5.25 -1.45
N PRO A 35 -14.57 -4.97 -0.52
CA PRO A 35 -14.95 -5.94 0.50
C PRO A 35 -15.54 -7.17 -0.16
N ALA A 36 -15.17 -8.35 0.36
CA ALA A 36 -15.66 -9.62 -0.14
C ALA A 36 -17.20 -9.66 -0.12
N ALA A 37 -17.78 -10.18 -1.20
CA ALA A 37 -19.21 -10.38 -1.28
C ALA A 37 -19.65 -11.39 -0.22
N LYS A 38 -20.77 -11.09 0.45
CA LYS A 38 -21.33 -11.99 1.46
C LYS A 38 -22.20 -13.02 0.74
N VAL A 39 -21.66 -14.21 0.54
CA VAL A 39 -22.36 -15.31 -0.12
C VAL A 39 -22.80 -16.30 0.98
N GLY A 40 -24.09 -16.23 1.31
CA GLY A 40 -24.66 -16.99 2.42
C GLY A 40 -24.03 -16.65 3.77
N ARG A 41 -23.31 -17.61 4.37
CA ARG A 41 -22.67 -17.50 5.70
C ARG A 41 -21.15 -17.25 5.62
N THR A 42 -20.59 -17.16 4.41
CA THR A 42 -19.15 -16.98 4.18
C THR A 42 -18.88 -15.70 3.39
N LYS A 43 -17.70 -15.11 3.56
CA LYS A 43 -17.20 -14.02 2.72
C LYS A 43 -16.41 -14.62 1.56
N GLU A 44 -16.82 -14.30 0.35
CA GLU A 44 -16.26 -14.86 -0.87
C GLU A 44 -15.82 -13.76 -1.84
N PHE A 45 -14.69 -14.00 -2.51
CA PHE A 45 -14.05 -13.10 -3.45
C PHE A 45 -14.30 -13.63 -4.86
N GLY A 46 -14.82 -12.78 -5.73
CA GLY A 46 -15.07 -13.11 -7.14
C GLY A 46 -13.86 -12.88 -8.06
N PRO A 47 -14.00 -13.17 -9.36
CA PRO A 47 -12.95 -13.00 -10.39
C PRO A 47 -12.42 -11.57 -10.49
N ASP A 48 -13.28 -10.57 -10.26
CA ASP A 48 -12.87 -9.17 -10.23
C ASP A 48 -11.82 -8.89 -9.14
N HIS A 49 -11.96 -9.53 -7.98
CA HIS A 49 -11.00 -9.37 -6.88
C HIS A 49 -9.64 -9.99 -7.22
N LEU A 50 -9.65 -11.13 -7.91
CA LEU A 50 -8.43 -11.80 -8.35
C LEU A 50 -7.69 -10.94 -9.38
N ALA A 51 -8.38 -10.50 -10.42
CA ALA A 51 -7.82 -9.62 -11.46
C ALA A 51 -7.23 -8.34 -10.86
N ARG A 52 -7.91 -7.75 -9.86
CA ARG A 52 -7.41 -6.56 -9.15
C ARG A 52 -6.14 -6.84 -8.36
N LEU A 53 -6.06 -7.96 -7.65
CA LEU A 53 -4.85 -8.36 -6.92
C LEU A 53 -3.67 -8.66 -7.85
N GLU A 54 -3.92 -9.31 -8.99
CA GLU A 54 -2.88 -9.52 -10.01
C GLU A 54 -2.39 -8.19 -10.56
N ARG A 55 -3.29 -7.24 -10.86
CA ARG A 55 -2.93 -5.90 -11.31
C ARG A 55 -2.08 -5.14 -10.28
N ILE A 56 -2.47 -5.19 -9.00
CA ILE A 56 -1.69 -4.61 -7.90
C ILE A 56 -0.27 -5.19 -7.92
N ARG A 57 -0.14 -6.52 -8.05
CA ARG A 57 1.15 -7.19 -8.08
C ARG A 57 1.99 -6.79 -9.30
N GLU A 58 1.41 -6.71 -10.48
CA GLU A 58 2.12 -6.27 -11.69
C GLU A 58 2.66 -4.84 -11.53
N LEU A 59 1.87 -3.94 -10.94
CA LEU A 59 2.30 -2.58 -10.68
C LEU A 59 3.34 -2.52 -9.54
N GLN A 60 3.21 -3.34 -8.50
CA GLN A 60 4.26 -3.46 -7.47
C GLN A 60 5.58 -3.98 -8.05
N ALA A 61 5.54 -4.95 -8.95
CA ALA A 61 6.72 -5.45 -9.64
C ALA A 61 7.41 -4.36 -10.48
N LYS A 62 6.63 -3.41 -11.00
CA LYS A 62 7.11 -2.21 -11.69
C LYS A 62 7.52 -1.08 -10.73
N ARG A 63 7.63 -1.35 -9.42
CA ARG A 63 8.02 -0.41 -8.36
C ARG A 63 7.06 0.79 -8.19
N PHE A 64 5.79 0.63 -8.56
CA PHE A 64 4.77 1.64 -8.23
C PHE A 64 4.44 1.59 -6.73
N SER A 65 4.24 2.77 -6.13
CA SER A 65 3.79 2.89 -4.74
C SER A 65 2.34 2.45 -4.59
N LEU A 66 1.93 2.04 -3.40
CA LEU A 66 0.55 1.62 -3.16
C LEU A 66 -0.46 2.75 -3.40
N ALA A 67 -0.10 4.00 -3.11
CA ALA A 67 -0.92 5.16 -3.41
C ALA A 67 -1.09 5.38 -4.92
N ALA A 68 0.00 5.26 -5.70
CA ALA A 68 -0.04 5.35 -7.16
C ALA A 68 -0.84 4.19 -7.76
N ILE A 69 -0.65 2.97 -7.24
CA ILE A 69 -1.43 1.79 -7.63
C ILE A 69 -2.92 2.02 -7.34
N ARG A 70 -3.26 2.56 -6.17
CA ARG A 70 -4.64 2.92 -5.84
C ARG A 70 -5.19 3.94 -6.83
N ALA A 71 -4.48 5.02 -7.11
CA ALA A 71 -4.89 6.05 -8.06
C ALA A 71 -5.09 5.48 -9.47
N LEU A 72 -4.17 4.62 -9.93
CA LEU A 72 -4.27 3.91 -11.21
C LEU A 72 -5.47 2.96 -11.27
N LEU A 73 -5.74 2.22 -10.19
CA LEU A 73 -6.86 1.29 -10.10
C LEU A 73 -8.22 1.94 -9.87
N ASP A 74 -8.23 3.18 -9.40
CA ASP A 74 -9.42 4.03 -9.28
C ASP A 74 -9.70 4.74 -10.62
N ALA A 75 -8.65 5.23 -11.29
CA ALA A 75 -8.73 5.78 -12.65
C ALA A 75 -9.21 4.76 -13.69
N ASP A 76 -8.87 3.47 -13.52
CA ASP A 76 -9.39 2.38 -14.36
C ASP A 76 -10.91 2.17 -14.18
N ARG A 77 -11.49 2.62 -13.05
CA ARG A 77 -12.95 2.62 -12.78
C ARG A 77 -13.65 3.93 -13.19
N GLY A 78 -12.92 5.03 -13.29
CA GLY A 78 -13.47 6.34 -13.61
C GLY A 78 -12.39 7.20 -14.25
N ALA A 79 -12.54 7.46 -15.55
CA ALA A 79 -11.71 8.40 -16.27
C ALA A 79 -11.66 9.77 -15.57
N ASP A 80 -10.52 10.44 -15.76
CA ASP A 80 -10.23 11.84 -15.44
C ASP A 80 -9.76 12.11 -13.99
N LEU A 81 -8.72 12.93 -13.82
CA LEU A 81 -8.25 13.59 -12.58
C LEU A 81 -7.04 13.04 -11.78
N VAL A 82 -6.19 12.14 -12.31
CA VAL A 82 -4.97 11.73 -11.56
C VAL A 82 -3.63 12.06 -12.23
N GLU A 83 -3.60 12.55 -13.47
CA GLU A 83 -2.32 12.88 -14.13
C GLU A 83 -1.64 14.15 -13.57
N GLU A 84 -2.39 15.14 -13.05
CA GLU A 84 -1.80 16.46 -12.77
C GLU A 84 -1.17 16.59 -11.36
N VAL A 85 -1.52 15.72 -10.41
CA VAL A 85 -1.07 15.85 -9.00
C VAL A 85 0.10 14.93 -8.64
N PHE A 86 0.28 13.79 -9.35
CA PHE A 86 1.24 12.76 -8.94
C PHE A 86 2.56 12.75 -9.72
N ALA A 87 2.74 13.62 -10.72
CA ALA A 87 3.91 13.62 -11.61
C ALA A 87 5.27 13.97 -10.95
N GLY A 88 5.31 14.20 -9.63
CA GLY A 88 6.53 14.65 -8.93
C GLY A 88 7.51 13.56 -8.49
N ASP A 89 7.06 12.37 -8.10
CA ASP A 89 7.94 11.37 -7.45
C ASP A 89 7.51 9.91 -7.78
N ILE A 90 7.12 9.66 -9.03
CA ILE A 90 6.63 8.35 -9.45
C ILE A 90 7.79 7.35 -9.59
N GLY A 91 7.82 6.36 -8.69
CA GLY A 91 8.72 5.19 -8.78
C GLY A 91 10.04 5.32 -8.00
N VAL A 92 10.18 6.37 -7.18
CA VAL A 92 11.37 6.51 -6.32
C VAL A 92 11.15 5.72 -5.05
N SER A 93 11.97 4.69 -4.85
CA SER A 93 12.02 3.92 -3.63
C SER A 93 13.20 4.38 -2.79
N TYR A 94 12.95 4.72 -1.53
CA TYR A 94 13.95 5.23 -0.60
C TYR A 94 14.35 4.13 0.38
N THR A 95 15.64 3.97 0.62
CA THR A 95 16.09 3.16 1.76
C THR A 95 15.77 3.88 3.08
N LEU A 96 15.80 3.14 4.20
CA LEU A 96 15.67 3.73 5.54
C LEU A 96 16.66 4.87 5.75
N GLU A 97 17.89 4.68 5.27
CA GLU A 97 18.97 5.66 5.38
C GLU A 97 18.69 6.92 4.53
N GLU A 98 18.19 6.75 3.31
CA GLU A 98 17.77 7.87 2.46
C GLU A 98 16.58 8.64 3.03
N LEU A 99 15.61 7.96 3.66
CA LEU A 99 14.49 8.58 4.35
C LEU A 99 14.98 9.51 5.47
N ILE A 100 15.85 9.00 6.32
CA ILE A 100 16.47 9.73 7.43
C ILE A 100 17.22 10.95 6.88
N LEU A 101 18.04 10.76 5.85
CA LEU A 101 18.83 11.82 5.23
C LEU A 101 17.96 12.93 4.63
N LYS A 102 16.87 12.57 3.92
CA LYS A 102 16.01 13.53 3.20
C LYS A 102 14.98 14.25 4.07
N SER A 103 14.66 13.71 5.24
CA SER A 103 13.71 14.30 6.19
C SER A 103 14.39 15.07 7.31
N GLY A 104 15.64 14.75 7.61
CA GLY A 104 16.39 15.36 8.70
C GLY A 104 15.92 14.92 10.09
N ILE A 105 15.16 13.83 10.21
CA ILE A 105 14.88 13.21 11.51
C ILE A 105 15.98 12.22 11.89
N ASN A 106 16.14 11.97 13.18
CA ASN A 106 17.07 10.99 13.71
C ASN A 106 16.48 9.56 13.66
N GLU A 107 17.37 8.57 13.68
CA GLU A 107 17.01 7.15 13.72
C GLU A 107 16.10 6.83 14.91
N ASN A 108 16.30 7.50 16.06
CA ASN A 108 15.46 7.29 17.24
C ASN A 108 14.00 7.69 17.00
N THR A 109 13.72 8.80 16.31
CA THR A 109 12.34 9.15 15.93
C THR A 109 11.77 8.14 14.94
N VAL A 110 12.55 7.64 13.99
CA VAL A 110 12.07 6.58 13.09
C VAL A 110 11.74 5.29 13.85
N ALA A 111 12.56 4.91 14.83
CA ALA A 111 12.29 3.77 15.70
C ALA A 111 10.99 3.95 16.49
N ILE A 112 10.70 5.16 16.98
CA ILE A 112 9.44 5.47 17.65
C ILE A 112 8.27 5.39 16.66
N LEU A 113 8.40 5.96 15.46
CA LEU A 113 7.35 5.85 14.43
C LEU A 113 7.06 4.38 14.08
N ARG A 114 8.08 3.52 14.05
CA ARG A 114 7.91 2.07 13.85
C ARG A 114 7.23 1.40 15.04
N SER A 115 7.62 1.75 16.27
CA SER A 115 7.01 1.23 17.50
C SER A 115 5.54 1.62 17.63
N GLU A 116 5.22 2.88 17.34
CA GLU A 116 3.87 3.45 17.35
C GLU A 116 3.05 3.06 16.11
N ARG A 117 3.62 2.23 15.23
CA ARG A 117 2.99 1.72 14.02
C ARG A 117 2.57 2.81 13.01
N LEU A 118 3.17 3.99 13.14
CA LEU A 118 3.01 5.13 12.24
C LEU A 118 3.83 4.92 10.96
N LEU A 119 5.08 4.44 11.08
CA LEU A 119 5.89 4.01 9.95
C LEU A 119 5.97 2.49 9.93
N ARG A 120 5.48 1.84 8.87
CA ARG A 120 5.55 0.38 8.77
C ARG A 120 6.78 -0.08 8.02
N ASP A 121 7.21 -1.30 8.30
CA ASP A 121 8.37 -1.82 7.61
C ASP A 121 7.98 -2.23 6.19
N PRO A 122 8.73 -1.80 5.15
CA PRO A 122 8.47 -2.27 3.80
C PRO A 122 8.63 -3.79 3.71
N SER A 123 9.48 -4.38 4.56
CA SER A 123 9.70 -5.82 4.65
C SER A 123 8.45 -6.61 5.06
N GLU A 124 7.53 -6.00 5.82
CA GLU A 124 6.24 -6.60 6.17
C GLU A 124 5.33 -6.79 4.94
N PHE A 125 5.59 -6.04 3.86
CA PHE A 125 4.83 -6.09 2.61
C PHE A 125 5.59 -6.79 1.48
N GLY A 126 6.70 -7.46 1.79
CA GLY A 126 7.58 -8.06 0.79
C GLY A 126 8.34 -7.02 -0.04
N GLN A 127 8.43 -5.78 0.45
CA GLN A 127 9.23 -4.70 -0.14
C GLN A 127 10.54 -4.53 0.65
N SER A 128 11.59 -4.02 0.02
CA SER A 128 12.89 -3.80 0.69
C SER A 128 13.22 -2.32 0.86
N THR A 129 12.29 -1.45 0.49
CA THR A 129 12.48 -0.01 0.35
C THR A 129 11.16 0.69 0.65
N TYR A 130 11.25 1.86 1.26
CA TYR A 130 10.14 2.75 1.55
C TYR A 130 9.76 3.55 0.31
N ASP A 131 8.54 4.09 0.29
CA ASP A 131 8.02 4.85 -0.84
C ASP A 131 7.95 6.36 -0.56
N ALA A 132 7.53 7.13 -1.57
CA ALA A 132 7.43 8.59 -1.46
C ALA A 132 6.42 9.05 -0.39
N ASN A 133 5.40 8.25 -0.07
CA ASN A 133 4.44 8.56 0.98
C ASN A 133 5.05 8.36 2.39
N ASP A 134 5.87 7.32 2.56
CA ASP A 134 6.68 7.17 3.78
C ASP A 134 7.62 8.37 3.98
N LEU A 135 8.19 8.89 2.88
CA LEU A 135 9.03 10.09 2.91
C LEU A 135 8.25 11.35 3.28
N ASP A 136 7.06 11.54 2.71
CA ASP A 136 6.21 12.69 3.01
C ASP A 136 5.77 12.68 4.48
N MET A 137 5.37 11.52 4.99
CA MET A 137 5.04 11.34 6.41
C MET A 137 6.23 11.69 7.31
N ILE A 138 7.40 11.13 7.04
CA ILE A 138 8.61 11.36 7.83
C ILE A 138 9.05 12.83 7.74
N ARG A 139 8.89 13.49 6.58
CA ARG A 139 9.11 14.93 6.44
C ARG A 139 8.16 15.74 7.31
N ALA A 140 6.86 15.43 7.30
CA ALA A 140 5.90 16.10 8.16
C ALA A 140 6.26 15.98 9.64
N VAL A 141 6.69 14.79 10.08
CA VAL A 141 7.17 14.55 11.45
C VAL A 141 8.44 15.35 11.78
N GLY A 142 9.35 15.49 10.81
CA GLY A 142 10.57 16.29 10.97
C GLY A 142 10.31 17.80 11.07
N GLU A 143 9.35 18.32 10.30
CA GLU A 143 8.91 19.70 10.39
C GLU A 143 8.23 19.98 11.75
N LEU A 144 7.42 19.06 12.26
CA LEU A 144 6.79 19.16 13.59
C LEU A 144 7.83 19.20 14.73
N SER A 145 8.86 18.35 14.64
CA SER A 145 9.96 18.34 15.60
C SER A 145 10.74 19.67 15.60
N ARG A 146 10.99 20.25 14.42
CA ARG A 146 11.65 21.56 14.30
C ARG A 146 10.82 22.72 14.87
N LEU A 147 9.50 22.58 14.91
CA LEU A 147 8.60 23.56 15.53
C LEU A 147 8.53 23.45 17.06
N GLY A 148 9.30 22.55 17.67
CA GLY A 148 9.36 22.38 19.14
C GLY A 148 8.15 21.67 19.73
N ILE A 149 7.32 21.05 18.88
CA ILE A 149 6.25 20.17 19.34
C ILE A 149 6.90 18.82 19.70
N PRO A 150 6.74 18.32 20.93
CA PRO A 150 7.24 17.01 21.28
C PRO A 150 6.52 15.96 20.43
N ASN A 151 7.29 15.26 19.60
CA ASN A 151 6.78 14.08 18.92
C ASN A 151 6.50 12.99 19.97
N PRO A 152 5.40 12.21 19.78
CA PRO A 152 4.99 11.16 20.72
C PRO A 152 6.06 10.09 20.91
#